data_AF-A0A5J6LHQ9-F1
#
_entry.id   AF-A0A5J6LHQ9-F1
#
_cell.length_a   1.000
_cell.length_b   1.000
_cell.length_c   1.000
_cell.angle_alpha   90.00
_cell.angle_beta   90.00
_cell.angle_gamma   90.00
#
_symmetry.space_group_name_H-M   'P 1'
#
loop_
_entity.id
_entity.type
_entity.pdbx_description
1 polymer ?
#
loop_
_entity_poly.entity_id
_entity_poly.type
_entity_poly.pdbx_seq_one_letter_code
_entity_poly.pdbx_strand_id
1 'polypeptide(L)'
;MIHQKIAEGLSEQFTQFINATRELPGQQAVQQQLQAMLQQTLSKLDLVTREEFDAQQAVLLRTREKLEVLEKQVAALEVTAPEQASNT
;
A
#
# COMPACT_ATOMS: atom_id res chain seq x y z
N MET A 1 0.51 -13.67 6.38
CA MET A 1 -0.60 -13.84 7.34
C MET A 1 -1.83 -12.98 6.98
N ILE A 2 -1.70 -11.68 6.68
CA ILE A 2 -2.85 -10.81 6.33
C ILE A 2 -3.47 -11.18 4.96
N HIS A 3 -2.65 -11.40 3.93
CA HIS A 3 -3.12 -11.75 2.57
C HIS A 3 -3.92 -13.07 2.48
N GLN A 4 -3.64 -14.04 3.37
CA GLN A 4 -4.29 -15.36 3.35
C GLN A 4 -5.73 -15.30 3.88
N LYS A 5 -5.94 -14.54 4.97
CA LYS A 5 -7.29 -14.34 5.54
C LYS A 5 -8.22 -13.58 4.61
N ILE A 6 -7.67 -12.68 3.78
CA ILE A 6 -8.45 -11.93 2.79
C ILE A 6 -8.92 -12.88 1.67
N ALA A 7 -8.03 -13.74 1.16
CA ALA A 7 -8.38 -14.70 0.11
C ALA A 7 -9.46 -15.70 0.56
N GLU A 8 -9.36 -16.20 1.79
CA GLU A 8 -10.34 -17.13 2.38
C GLU A 8 -11.70 -16.46 2.59
N GLY A 9 -11.74 -15.25 3.17
CA GLY A 9 -12.99 -14.51 3.37
C GLY A 9 -13.68 -14.09 2.06
N LEU A 10 -12.90 -13.83 1.00
CA LEU A 10 -13.43 -13.58 -0.34
C LEU A 10 -14.06 -14.82 -0.94
N SER A 11 -13.44 -15.99 -0.77
CA SER A 11 -13.96 -17.26 -1.28
C SER A 11 -15.28 -17.64 -0.60
N GLU A 12 -15.40 -17.42 0.71
CA GLU A 12 -16.63 -17.65 1.46
C GLU A 12 -17.75 -16.71 1.01
N GLN A 13 -17.47 -15.39 0.90
CA GLN A 13 -18.45 -14.41 0.42
C GLN A 13 -18.86 -14.66 -1.04
N PHE A 14 -17.93 -15.08 -1.90
CA PHE A 14 -18.20 -15.44 -3.29
C PHE A 14 -19.10 -16.68 -3.40
N THR A 15 -18.84 -17.69 -2.57
CA THR A 15 -19.68 -18.91 -2.53
C THR A 15 -21.09 -18.59 -2.06
N GLN A 16 -21.24 -17.74 -1.03
CA GLN A 16 -22.55 -17.25 -0.60
C GLN A 16 -23.25 -16.44 -1.70
N PHE A 17 -22.53 -15.61 -2.45
CA PHE A 17 -23.08 -14.85 -3.57
C PHE A 17 -23.59 -15.76 -4.71
N ILE A 18 -22.84 -16.80 -5.09
CA ILE A 18 -23.27 -17.76 -6.13
C ILE A 18 -24.54 -18.49 -5.71
N ASN A 19 -24.64 -18.86 -4.43
CA ASN A 19 -25.84 -19.50 -3.89
C ASN A 19 -27.04 -18.53 -3.83
N ALA A 20 -26.82 -17.27 -3.42
CA ALA A 20 -27.86 -16.24 -3.41
C ALA A 20 -28.33 -15.84 -4.82
N THR A 21 -27.43 -15.87 -5.80
CA THR A 21 -27.74 -15.59 -7.22
C THR A 21 -28.64 -16.65 -7.85
N ARG A 22 -28.60 -17.90 -7.37
CA ARG A 22 -29.54 -18.95 -7.80
C ARG A 22 -30.98 -18.70 -7.35
N GLU A 23 -31.19 -17.96 -6.27
CA GLU A 23 -32.51 -17.72 -5.69
C GLU A 23 -33.13 -16.37 -6.12
N LEU A 24 -32.36 -15.50 -6.81
CA LEU A 24 -32.80 -14.16 -7.19
C LEU A 24 -33.47 -14.13 -8.59
N PRO A 25 -34.76 -13.75 -8.69
CA PRO A 25 -35.44 -13.62 -9.97
C PRO A 25 -35.10 -12.27 -10.62
N GLY A 26 -34.00 -12.21 -11.38
CA GLY A 26 -33.75 -11.10 -12.31
C GLY A 26 -32.33 -10.53 -12.30
N GLN A 27 -31.84 -10.20 -13.50
CA GLN A 27 -30.47 -9.70 -13.73
C GLN A 27 -30.14 -8.42 -12.93
N GLN A 28 -31.14 -7.56 -12.66
CA GLN A 28 -30.96 -6.30 -11.92
C GLN A 28 -30.65 -6.52 -10.44
N ALA A 29 -31.31 -7.48 -9.78
CA ALA A 29 -31.04 -7.78 -8.36
C ALA A 29 -29.64 -8.37 -8.18
N VAL A 30 -29.21 -9.21 -9.13
CA VAL A 30 -27.84 -9.74 -9.17
C VAL A 30 -26.82 -8.61 -9.35
N GLN A 31 -27.07 -7.67 -10.27
CA GLN A 31 -26.17 -6.52 -10.50
C GLN A 31 -25.99 -5.64 -9.25
N GLN A 32 -27.08 -5.33 -8.54
CA GLN A 32 -27.03 -4.53 -7.31
C GLN A 32 -26.23 -5.24 -6.20
N GLN A 33 -26.46 -6.55 -6.02
CA GLN A 33 -25.74 -7.34 -5.03
C GLN A 33 -24.24 -7.46 -5.36
N LEU A 34 -23.89 -7.58 -6.64
CA LEU A 34 -22.51 -7.63 -7.11
C LEU A 34 -21.78 -6.30 -6.87
N GLN A 35 -22.46 -5.18 -7.14
CA GLN A 35 -21.92 -3.85 -6.88
C GLN A 35 -21.67 -3.62 -5.38
N ALA A 36 -22.61 -4.03 -4.52
CA ALA A 36 -22.47 -3.93 -3.07
C ALA A 36 -21.31 -4.79 -2.54
N MET A 37 -21.15 -6.02 -3.05
CA MET A 37 -20.02 -6.89 -2.69
C MET A 37 -18.69 -6.28 -3.11
N LEU A 38 -18.58 -5.77 -4.35
CA LEU A 38 -17.35 -5.13 -4.84
C LEU A 38 -16.99 -3.89 -4.02
N GLN A 39 -17.96 -3.05 -3.69
CA GLN A 39 -17.75 -1.91 -2.80
C GLN A 39 -17.26 -2.38 -1.42
N GLN A 40 -17.91 -3.36 -0.82
CA GLN A 40 -17.51 -3.89 0.49
C GLN A 40 -16.11 -4.51 0.47
N THR A 41 -15.74 -5.22 -0.59
CA THR A 41 -14.40 -5.78 -0.76
C THR A 41 -13.36 -4.69 -0.94
N LEU A 42 -13.62 -3.70 -1.80
CA LEU A 42 -12.72 -2.56 -2.01
C LEU A 42 -12.54 -1.74 -0.72
N SER A 43 -13.59 -1.55 0.07
CA SER A 43 -13.51 -0.89 1.38
C SER A 43 -12.76 -1.67 2.45
N LYS A 44 -12.64 -3.00 2.30
CA LYS A 44 -11.83 -3.86 3.19
C LYS A 44 -10.35 -3.91 2.79
N LEU A 45 -10.01 -3.44 1.59
CA LEU A 45 -8.62 -3.23 1.21
C LEU A 45 -8.20 -1.86 1.76
N ASP A 46 -7.02 -1.76 2.34
CA ASP A 46 -6.42 -0.49 2.79
C ASP A 46 -6.04 0.37 1.57
N LEU A 47 -7.04 0.78 0.78
CA LEU A 47 -6.88 1.53 -0.45
C LEU A 47 -6.53 2.96 -0.10
N VAL A 48 -5.35 3.39 -0.52
CA VAL A 48 -5.02 4.81 -0.60
C VAL A 48 -5.45 5.35 -1.95
N THR A 49 -5.86 6.61 -1.98
CA THR A 49 -6.14 7.29 -3.25
C THR A 49 -4.88 7.37 -4.09
N ARG A 50 -5.05 7.48 -5.42
CA ARG A 50 -3.92 7.66 -6.33
C ARG A 50 -3.09 8.89 -5.97
N GLU A 51 -3.74 9.97 -5.55
CA GLU A 51 -3.11 11.22 -5.13
C GLU A 51 -2.26 11.05 -3.87
N GLU A 52 -2.76 10.34 -2.85
CA GLU A 52 -1.99 10.03 -1.63
C GLU A 52 -0.77 9.16 -1.93
N PHE A 53 -0.91 8.18 -2.84
CA PHE A 53 0.21 7.36 -3.29
C PHE A 53 1.28 8.21 -3.99
N ASP A 54 0.88 9.06 -4.93
CA ASP A 54 1.81 9.92 -5.66
C ASP A 54 2.49 10.93 -4.71
N ALA A 55 1.78 11.45 -3.71
CA ALA A 55 2.34 12.31 -2.67
C ALA A 55 3.39 11.58 -1.81
N GLN A 56 3.11 10.35 -1.38
CA GLN A 56 4.08 9.54 -0.62
C GLN A 56 5.33 9.22 -1.45
N GLN A 57 5.17 8.92 -2.73
CA GLN A 57 6.29 8.71 -3.65
C GLN A 57 7.17 9.96 -3.76
N ALA A 58 6.56 11.15 -3.88
CA ALA A 58 7.31 12.41 -3.95
C ALA A 58 8.10 12.69 -2.65
N VAL A 59 7.53 12.37 -1.48
CA VAL A 59 8.24 12.47 -0.20
C VAL A 59 9.44 11.52 -0.18
N LEU A 60 9.28 10.27 -0.62
CA LEU A 60 10.37 9.28 -0.67
C LEU A 60 11.51 9.69 -1.63
N LEU A 61 11.18 10.28 -2.78
CA LEU A 61 12.18 10.81 -3.70
C LEU A 61 13.00 11.91 -3.02
N ARG A 62 12.32 12.87 -2.38
CA ARG A 62 12.98 13.97 -1.67
C ARG A 62 13.84 13.50 -0.50
N THR A 63 13.40 12.48 0.24
CA THR A 63 14.21 11.94 1.34
C THR A 63 15.45 11.23 0.80
N ARG A 64 15.37 10.53 -0.33
CA ARG A 64 16.53 9.90 -0.98
C ARG A 64 17.57 10.93 -1.40
N GLU A 65 17.13 12.02 -2.06
CA GLU A 65 18.02 13.12 -2.45
C GLU A 65 18.73 13.75 -1.24
N LYS A 66 17.98 14.02 -0.17
CA LYS A 66 18.55 14.55 1.08
C LYS A 66 19.53 13.59 1.72
N LEU A 67 19.23 12.29 1.69
CA LEU A 67 20.09 11.24 2.23
C LEU A 67 21.42 11.19 1.47
N GLU A 68 21.40 11.22 0.14
CA GLU A 68 22.62 11.27 -0.68
C GLU A 68 23.48 12.52 -0.40
N VAL A 69 22.85 13.68 -0.17
CA VAL A 69 23.56 14.91 0.20
C VAL A 69 24.23 14.76 1.57
N LEU A 70 23.51 14.21 2.55
CA LEU A 70 24.04 13.99 3.90
C LEU A 70 25.17 12.96 3.89
N GLU A 71 25.04 11.86 3.14
CA GLU A 71 26.11 10.87 2.95
C GLU A 71 27.39 11.52 2.40
N LYS A 72 27.27 12.41 1.41
CA LYS A 72 28.41 13.17 0.88
C LYS A 72 29.03 14.10 1.92
N GLN A 73 28.21 14.78 2.73
CA GLN A 73 28.71 15.65 3.79
C GLN A 73 29.46 14.86 4.85
N VAL A 74 28.92 13.71 5.29
CA VAL A 74 29.59 12.82 6.25
C VAL A 74 30.91 12.31 5.67
N ALA A 75 30.91 11.82 4.43
CA ALA A 75 32.15 11.36 3.78
C ALA A 75 33.22 12.46 3.70
N ALA A 76 32.83 13.71 3.38
CA ALA A 76 33.76 14.84 3.36
C ALA A 76 34.34 15.16 4.75
N LEU A 77 33.51 15.07 5.79
CA LEU A 77 33.93 15.28 7.17
C LEU A 77 34.83 14.14 7.67
N GLU A 78 34.52 12.89 7.34
CA GLU A 78 35.33 11.71 7.67
C GLU A 78 36.70 11.74 6.99
N VAL A 79 36.82 12.32 5.79
CA VAL A 79 38.11 12.51 5.09
C VAL A 79 38.94 13.63 5.73
N THR A 80 38.29 14.63 6.33
CA THR A 80 38.97 15.78 6.96
C THR A 80 39.35 15.51 8.43
N ALA A 81 38.67 14.56 9.09
CA ALA A 81 38.88 14.24 10.50
C ALA A 81 40.16 13.44 10.88
N PRO A 82 40.91 12.72 10.01
CA PRO A 82 42.01 11.89 10.48
C PRO A 82 43.32 12.67 10.77
N GLU A 83 43.39 13.99 10.53
CA GLU A 83 44.62 14.77 10.81
C GLU A 83 44.65 15.50 12.17
N GLN A 84 43.56 15.52 12.94
CA GLN A 84 43.53 16.28 14.22
C GLN A 84 43.73 15.42 15.49
N ALA A 85 43.77 14.09 15.38
CA ALA A 85 43.94 13.19 16.52
C ALA A 85 45.40 12.79 16.80
N SER A 86 46.37 13.26 16.01
CA SER A 86 47.80 12.89 16.14
C SER A 86 48.70 14.00 16.69
N ASN A 87 48.14 15.14 17.09
CA ASN A 87 48.92 16.26 17.61
C ASN A 87 48.30 16.86 18.89
N THR A 88 48.20 16.06 19.96
CA THR A 88 48.16 16.53 21.36
C THR A 88 48.72 15.43 22.26
#